data_AF-A0A9E2X1K7-F1
#
_entry.id   AF-A0A9E2X1K7-F1
#
_cell.length_a   1.000
_cell.length_b   1.000
_cell.length_c   1.000
_cell.angle_alpha   90.00
_cell.angle_beta   90.00
_cell.angle_gamma   90.00
#
_symmetry.space_group_name_H-M   'P 1'
#
loop_
_entity.id
_entity.type
_entity.pdbx_description
1 polymer ?
#
loop_
_entity_poly.entity_id
_entity_poly.type
_entity_poly.pdbx_seq_one_letter_code
_entity_poly.pdbx_strand_id
1 'polypeptide(L)'
;MLGLQPGSRIVNNRIHDVDLNAGRAESNGMFLDEGTTDVVVSGNLIYNIAKSPLRFHRATTNVVEGNYLFCGVETPPIRYNRTKEEDIQKIGNFVFQENDPDFQEQFQKVIDGWENDR
;
A
#
# COMPACT_ATOMS: atom_id res chain seq x y z
N MET A 1 -0.59 -1.70 13.05
CA MET A 1 0.61 -2.16 13.79
C MET A 1 1.15 -0.99 14.60
N LEU A 2 1.86 -1.23 15.70
CA LEU A 2 2.43 -0.18 16.58
C LEU A 2 3.84 -0.58 17.04
N GLY A 3 4.72 0.42 17.26
CA GLY A 3 6.04 0.25 17.88
C GLY A 3 7.13 -0.46 17.04
N LEU A 4 8.24 -0.80 17.69
CA LEU A 4 9.37 -1.52 17.07
C LEU A 4 8.99 -2.97 16.78
N GLN A 5 9.17 -3.39 15.51
CA GLN A 5 8.65 -4.65 14.96
C GLN A 5 9.73 -5.41 14.18
N PRO A 6 10.85 -5.78 14.81
CA PRO A 6 12.02 -6.27 14.11
C PRO A 6 11.75 -7.63 13.47
N GLY A 7 12.09 -7.74 12.19
CA GLY A 7 11.86 -8.94 11.40
C GLY A 7 10.39 -9.17 11.01
N SER A 8 9.48 -8.26 11.36
CA SER A 8 8.08 -8.32 10.93
C SER A 8 7.98 -8.07 9.43
N ARG A 9 7.24 -8.93 8.74
CA ARG A 9 7.03 -8.86 7.30
C ARG A 9 5.55 -8.98 6.96
N ILE A 10 5.05 -8.08 6.12
CA ILE A 10 3.71 -8.16 5.55
C ILE A 10 3.88 -8.39 4.05
N VAL A 11 3.74 -9.66 3.63
CA VAL A 11 4.15 -10.10 2.29
C VAL A 11 3.06 -10.85 1.55
N ASN A 12 3.04 -10.69 0.22
CA ASN A 12 2.22 -11.45 -0.72
C ASN A 12 0.72 -11.45 -0.41
N ASN A 13 0.21 -10.35 0.13
CA ASN A 13 -1.22 -10.16 0.36
C ASN A 13 -1.89 -9.55 -0.88
N ARG A 14 -3.13 -9.95 -1.14
CA ARG A 14 -4.04 -9.30 -2.08
C ARG A 14 -5.09 -8.54 -1.27
N ILE A 15 -5.08 -7.21 -1.31
CA ILE A 15 -5.98 -6.34 -0.55
C ILE A 15 -6.79 -5.52 -1.54
N HIS A 16 -8.11 -5.65 -1.52
CA HIS A 16 -8.96 -4.99 -2.49
C HIS A 16 -10.39 -4.75 -2.02
N ASP A 17 -11.10 -3.92 -2.80
CA ASP A 17 -12.52 -3.57 -2.63
C ASP A 17 -12.79 -2.99 -1.23
N VAL A 18 -11.94 -2.05 -0.81
CA VAL A 18 -12.07 -1.38 0.48
C VAL A 18 -12.83 -0.08 0.29
N ASP A 19 -14.14 -0.13 0.55
CA ASP A 19 -15.04 1.02 0.45
C ASP A 19 -14.90 2.03 1.60
N LEU A 20 -15.45 3.23 1.40
CA LEU A 20 -15.58 4.23 2.46
C LEU A 20 -16.38 3.66 3.63
N ASN A 21 -15.79 3.72 4.82
CA ASN A 21 -16.54 3.42 6.03
C ASN A 21 -17.40 4.62 6.45
N ALA A 22 -18.52 4.34 7.12
CA ALA A 22 -19.37 5.38 7.72
C ALA A 22 -18.77 6.01 9.00
N GLY A 23 -17.59 5.54 9.41
CA GLY A 23 -16.91 5.95 10.63
C GLY A 23 -15.91 7.08 10.42
N ARG A 24 -15.11 7.35 11.44
CA ARG A 24 -14.05 8.38 11.39
C ARG A 24 -12.70 7.83 10.92
N ALA A 25 -12.54 6.50 10.86
CA ALA A 25 -11.31 5.89 10.40
C ALA A 25 -11.21 6.04 8.88
N GLU A 26 -10.04 6.29 8.32
CA GLU A 26 -9.90 6.33 6.86
C GLU A 26 -9.83 4.91 6.28
N SER A 27 -10.59 4.64 5.20
CA SER A 27 -10.60 3.37 4.46
C SER A 27 -9.39 3.21 3.55
N ASN A 28 -8.24 2.90 4.12
CA ASN A 28 -6.99 2.59 3.39
C ASN A 28 -6.83 1.07 3.22
N GLY A 29 -5.94 0.63 2.32
CA GLY A 29 -5.63 -0.79 2.16
C GLY A 29 -4.86 -1.34 3.36
N MET A 30 -3.79 -0.65 3.77
CA MET A 30 -2.96 -1.01 4.92
C MET A 30 -2.60 0.23 5.74
N PHE A 31 -2.65 0.09 7.07
CA PHE A 31 -2.37 1.18 8.01
C PHE A 31 -1.27 0.81 9.01
N LEU A 32 -0.13 1.49 8.91
CA LEU A 32 1.00 1.37 9.83
C LEU A 32 1.00 2.60 10.74
N ASP A 33 0.77 2.37 12.03
CA ASP A 33 0.40 3.42 13.00
C ASP A 33 1.58 3.76 13.93
N GLU A 34 1.31 4.53 14.98
CA GLU A 34 2.30 5.20 15.81
C GLU A 34 3.46 4.30 16.27
N GLY A 35 4.67 4.79 16.02
CA GLY A 35 5.91 4.13 16.38
C GLY A 35 6.27 2.91 15.53
N THR A 36 5.45 2.52 14.53
CA THR A 36 5.76 1.38 13.67
C THR A 36 7.11 1.57 12.99
N THR A 37 8.04 0.65 13.23
CA THR A 37 9.40 0.67 12.66
C THR A 37 9.97 -0.73 12.50
N ASP A 38 10.91 -0.88 11.58
CA ASP A 38 11.58 -2.13 11.22
C ASP A 38 10.65 -3.19 10.59
N VAL A 39 9.61 -2.73 9.89
CA VAL A 39 8.69 -3.59 9.13
C VAL A 39 9.04 -3.55 7.65
N VAL A 40 8.98 -4.74 7.02
CA VAL A 40 9.05 -4.87 5.56
C VAL A 40 7.65 -5.17 5.00
N VAL A 41 7.13 -4.26 4.17
CA VAL A 41 5.89 -4.43 3.40
C VAL A 41 6.28 -4.74 1.96
N SER A 42 6.14 -6.01 1.53
CA SER A 42 6.73 -6.43 0.26
C SER A 42 5.86 -7.36 -0.59
N GLY A 43 5.88 -7.15 -1.91
CA GLY A 43 5.22 -8.03 -2.87
C GLY A 43 3.70 -8.09 -2.73
N ASN A 44 3.06 -7.09 -2.11
CA ASN A 44 1.61 -7.06 -1.96
C ASN A 44 0.95 -6.47 -3.21
N LEU A 45 -0.24 -6.95 -3.54
CA LEU A 45 -1.13 -6.40 -4.57
C LEU A 45 -2.28 -5.66 -3.88
N ILE A 46 -2.39 -4.35 -4.10
CA ILE A 46 -3.38 -3.50 -3.47
C ILE A 46 -4.09 -2.65 -4.53
N TYR A 47 -5.41 -2.76 -4.62
CA TYR A 47 -6.22 -2.08 -5.64
C TYR A 47 -7.66 -1.84 -5.18
N ASN A 48 -8.41 -1.01 -5.90
CA ASN A 48 -9.79 -0.62 -5.58
C ASN A 48 -9.98 -0.23 -4.10
N ILE A 49 -9.18 0.75 -3.66
CA ILE A 49 -9.18 1.26 -2.29
C ILE A 49 -9.78 2.67 -2.31
N ALA A 50 -10.74 2.96 -1.43
CA ALA A 50 -11.42 4.25 -1.37
C ALA A 50 -10.51 5.43 -0.96
N LYS A 51 -9.41 5.15 -0.23
CA LYS A 51 -8.32 6.08 0.07
C LYS A 51 -7.00 5.46 -0.41
N SER A 52 -5.90 5.68 0.29
CA SER A 52 -4.59 5.24 -0.19
C SER A 52 -4.37 3.75 0.04
N PRO A 53 -3.69 3.05 -0.89
CA PRO A 53 -3.24 1.67 -0.68
C PRO A 53 -2.47 1.50 0.62
N LEU A 54 -1.49 2.38 0.89
CA LEU A 54 -0.73 2.40 2.12
C LEU A 54 -0.93 3.73 2.85
N ARG A 55 -1.03 3.65 4.18
CA ARG A 55 -1.04 4.83 5.05
C ARG A 55 -0.11 4.62 6.24
N PHE A 56 0.73 5.62 6.48
CA PHE A 56 1.62 5.68 7.64
C PHE A 56 1.21 6.84 8.55
N HIS A 57 0.94 6.56 9.83
CA HIS A 57 0.69 7.59 10.83
C HIS A 57 1.71 7.52 11.96
N ARG A 58 2.53 8.58 12.11
CA ARG A 58 3.62 8.66 13.10
C ARG A 58 4.52 7.41 13.12
N ALA A 59 4.69 6.78 11.97
CA ALA A 59 5.64 5.70 11.80
C ALA A 59 7.05 6.28 11.66
N THR A 60 8.06 5.43 11.78
CA THR A 60 9.45 5.80 11.47
C THR A 60 10.01 4.87 10.41
N THR A 61 11.22 4.36 10.55
CA THR A 61 11.92 3.69 9.45
C THR A 61 11.26 2.34 9.10
N ASN A 62 10.78 2.21 7.87
CA ASN A 62 10.19 0.97 7.33
C ASN A 62 10.53 0.83 5.84
N VAL A 63 10.44 -0.39 5.32
CA VAL A 63 10.68 -0.69 3.91
C VAL A 63 9.37 -1.06 3.21
N VAL A 64 9.12 -0.45 2.06
CA VAL A 64 8.02 -0.75 1.15
C VAL A 64 8.64 -1.17 -0.18
N GLU A 65 8.56 -2.44 -0.53
CA GLU A 65 9.33 -3.01 -1.64
C GLU A 65 8.51 -3.89 -2.59
N GLY A 66 8.58 -3.63 -3.90
CA GLY A 66 8.03 -4.52 -4.92
C GLY A 66 6.51 -4.70 -4.85
N ASN A 67 5.78 -3.77 -4.24
CA ASN A 67 4.32 -3.84 -4.17
C ASN A 67 3.69 -3.30 -5.46
N TYR A 68 2.55 -3.86 -5.84
CA TYR A 68 1.69 -3.36 -6.92
C TYR A 68 0.56 -2.52 -6.30
N LEU A 69 0.57 -1.21 -6.54
CA LEU A 69 -0.33 -0.24 -5.94
C LEU A 69 -1.16 0.44 -7.04
N PHE A 70 -2.40 -0.01 -7.21
CA PHE A 70 -3.36 0.61 -8.13
C PHE A 70 -4.17 1.66 -7.37
N CYS A 71 -4.12 2.88 -7.87
CA CYS A 71 -4.60 4.06 -7.18
C CYS A 71 -5.69 4.74 -8.01
N GLY A 72 -6.70 5.29 -7.35
CA GLY A 72 -7.66 6.17 -8.01
C GLY A 72 -7.02 7.51 -8.40
N VAL A 73 -7.65 8.25 -9.32
CA VAL A 73 -7.09 9.46 -9.97
C VAL A 73 -6.35 10.44 -9.02
N GLU A 74 -6.94 10.75 -7.86
CA GLU A 74 -6.41 11.73 -6.89
C GLU A 74 -5.85 11.07 -5.61
N THR A 75 -5.63 9.76 -5.66
CA THR A 75 -5.24 8.98 -4.50
C THR A 75 -3.74 8.69 -4.57
N PRO A 76 -2.93 9.15 -3.60
CA PRO A 76 -1.52 8.79 -3.58
C PRO A 76 -1.37 7.31 -3.17
N PRO A 77 -0.35 6.60 -3.69
CA PRO A 77 -0.06 5.20 -3.33
C PRO A 77 0.26 5.04 -1.84
N ILE A 78 0.94 6.05 -1.28
CA ILE A 78 1.30 6.12 0.13
C ILE A 78 0.86 7.47 0.68
N ARG A 79 0.06 7.43 1.74
CA ARG A 79 -0.32 8.61 2.51
C ARG A 79 0.49 8.70 3.79
N TYR A 80 1.01 9.88 4.08
CA TYR A 80 1.78 10.16 5.29
C TYR A 80 0.99 11.09 6.22
N ASN A 81 0.78 10.68 7.46
CA ASN A 81 0.18 11.49 8.51
C ASN A 81 1.17 11.61 9.66
N ARG A 82 1.90 12.73 9.75
CA ARG A 82 2.95 12.94 10.76
C ARG A 82 4.07 11.87 10.73
N THR A 83 4.19 11.15 9.63
CA THR A 83 5.34 10.32 9.26
C THR A 83 6.14 11.13 8.27
N LYS A 84 7.48 11.12 8.36
CA LYS A 84 8.29 11.74 7.31
C LYS A 84 8.42 10.77 6.15
N GLU A 85 8.31 11.27 4.95
CA GLU A 85 8.43 10.43 3.76
C GLU A 85 9.82 9.78 3.62
N GLU A 86 10.87 10.46 4.08
CA GLU A 86 12.26 9.95 4.10
C GLU A 86 12.45 8.74 5.02
N ASP A 87 11.57 8.55 6.00
CA ASP A 87 11.61 7.37 6.88
C ASP A 87 11.08 6.11 6.15
N ILE A 88 10.33 6.27 5.07
CA ILE A 88 9.76 5.15 4.32
C ILE A 88 10.58 4.89 3.06
N GLN A 89 11.40 3.84 3.14
CA GLN A 89 12.24 3.40 2.03
C GLN A 89 11.38 2.70 0.98
N LYS A 90 11.30 3.28 -0.22
CA LYS A 90 10.51 2.75 -1.34
C LYS A 90 11.45 2.12 -2.36
N ILE A 91 11.32 0.82 -2.58
CA ILE A 91 12.22 0.06 -3.44
C ILE A 91 11.40 -0.68 -4.49
N GLY A 92 11.54 -0.30 -5.77
CA GLY A 92 10.95 -1.06 -6.88
C GLY A 92 9.44 -1.31 -6.82
N ASN A 93 8.66 -0.44 -6.17
CA ASN A 93 7.19 -0.57 -6.19
C ASN A 93 6.64 -0.16 -7.55
N PHE A 94 5.59 -0.86 -7.99
CA PHE A 94 4.83 -0.56 -9.21
C PHE A 94 3.60 0.23 -8.81
N VAL A 95 3.49 1.46 -9.30
CA VAL A 95 2.36 2.36 -9.00
C VAL A 95 1.65 2.68 -10.32
N PHE A 96 0.34 2.48 -10.33
CA PHE A 96 -0.52 2.78 -11.47
C PHE A 96 -1.63 3.71 -11.00
N GLN A 97 -1.85 4.80 -11.72
CA GLN A 97 -2.93 5.74 -11.48
C GLN A 97 -4.06 5.51 -12.48
N GLU A 98 -5.31 5.61 -12.03
CA GLU A 98 -6.49 5.32 -12.86
C GLU A 98 -6.59 6.16 -14.15
N ASN A 99 -5.95 7.32 -14.18
CA ASN A 99 -5.86 8.17 -15.36
C ASN A 99 -4.71 7.80 -16.31
N ASP A 100 -3.87 6.83 -15.97
CA ASP A 100 -2.82 6.32 -16.84
C ASP A 100 -3.46 5.56 -18.02
N PRO A 101 -3.02 5.80 -19.27
CA PRO A 101 -3.62 5.17 -20.46
C PRO A 101 -3.59 3.64 -20.44
N ASP A 102 -2.60 3.04 -19.79
CA ASP A 102 -2.39 1.61 -19.70
C ASP A 102 -2.90 1.00 -18.39
N PHE A 103 -3.56 1.78 -17.52
CA PHE A 103 -4.01 1.32 -16.20
C PHE A 103 -4.78 0.00 -16.25
N GLN A 104 -5.76 -0.10 -17.14
CA GLN A 104 -6.61 -1.30 -17.27
C GLN A 104 -5.82 -2.50 -17.82
N GLU A 105 -4.89 -2.28 -18.75
CA GLU A 105 -4.03 -3.34 -19.30
C GLU A 105 -3.09 -3.88 -18.22
N GLN A 106 -2.42 -2.99 -17.48
CA GLN A 106 -1.52 -3.38 -16.39
C GLN A 106 -2.29 -4.05 -15.26
N PHE A 107 -3.48 -3.54 -14.93
CA PHE A 107 -4.35 -4.14 -13.92
C PHE A 107 -4.70 -5.58 -14.27
N GLN A 108 -5.22 -5.82 -15.48
CA GLN A 108 -5.56 -7.17 -15.91
C GLN A 108 -4.33 -8.09 -15.93
N LYS A 109 -3.21 -7.62 -16.49
CA LYS A 109 -1.97 -8.40 -16.54
C LYS A 109 -1.47 -8.82 -15.15
N VAL A 110 -1.50 -7.90 -14.18
CA VAL A 110 -1.06 -8.19 -12.81
C VAL A 110 -2.04 -9.14 -12.11
N ILE A 111 -3.34 -8.97 -12.29
CA ILE A 111 -4.36 -9.86 -11.71
C ILE A 111 -4.22 -11.28 -12.28
N ASP A 112 -4.09 -11.41 -13.61
CA ASP A 112 -3.91 -12.70 -14.27
C ASP A 112 -2.62 -13.39 -13.78
N GLY A 113 -1.51 -12.64 -13.69
CA GLY A 113 -0.26 -13.16 -13.14
C GLY A 113 -0.42 -13.65 -11.70
N TRP A 114 -1.07 -12.86 -10.85
CA TRP A 114 -1.28 -13.17 -9.44
C TRP A 114 -2.16 -14.42 -9.22
N GLU A 115 -3.14 -14.65 -10.09
CA GLU A 115 -4.03 -15.82 -10.01
C GLU A 115 -3.35 -17.10 -10.51
N ASN A 116 -2.40 -16.99 -11.44
CA ASN A 116 -1.63 -18.12 -11.97
C ASN A 116 -0.46 -18.56 -11.06
N ASP A 117 0.03 -17.67 -10.19
CA ASP A 117 1.11 -17.97 -9.23
C ASP A 117 0.60 -18.64 -7.93
N ARG A 118 -0.69 -19.00 -7.84
CA ARG A 118 -1.33 -19.64 -6.67
C ARG A 118 -1.52 -21.14 -6.82
#